data_AF-A0A379WBI8-F1
#
_entry.id   AF-A0A379WBI8-F1
#
_cell.length_a   1.000
_cell.length_b   1.000
_cell.length_c   1.000
_cell.angle_alpha   90.00
_cell.angle_beta   90.00
_cell.angle_gamma   90.00
#
_symmetry.space_group_name_H-M   'P 1'
#
loop_
_entity.id
_entity.type
_entity.pdbx_description
1 polymer ?
#
loop_
_entity_poly.entity_id
_entity_poly.type
_entity_poly.pdbx_seq_one_letter_code
_entity_poly.pdbx_strand_id
1 'polypeptide(L)'
;MRTLWRFIAGFFKWTWRVLNFVREMVLNLFFIFLVLVGVGIWMQIGNGSNSEQTARGALLLDISGVIVDKPSTNHRLGALGRQLFGASSDRLQENSLFDIVNAIRQAKDDPNITGIVLDLKNFTGADQPSMRYIGKALREFRDSGKPVFAVGENYSQGQYYLASFANKIWLSPQGQVDLHGFATNGLYYKTLLDKLKVSTHVFRVGTYKSAVEPFIRDDMSPAAREADSRWIGELWQNYLHTVSANRQISPQQLFPGAQAIIDGLTSVGGDTAKYALDHKLVDALASSADVEKALTKQFGWSKTENNYRAISYYDYSLKTPADTGGTIAVIFANGAIMDGEETPGNVGGDTTASQIRDARLDPKVKAIVLRVNSPGGSVNASEVIRAELAAARAAGKPVVVSMGGYGGLRRLLDLYAGKLYRGQPQHADGFNWHLRRHQYGRKQPVVDWRTQRRRFHLAAGGYFDDQSAVTGSAADDATQY
;
A
#
# COMPACT_ATOMS: atom_id res chain seq x y z
N MET A 1 -42.16 70.43 4.37
CA MET A 1 -41.57 69.13 4.77
C MET A 1 -41.99 67.94 3.91
N ARG A 2 -43.29 67.59 3.76
CA ARG A 2 -43.73 66.37 3.02
C ARG A 2 -43.20 66.26 1.57
N THR A 3 -43.04 67.37 0.85
CA THR A 3 -42.45 67.41 -0.50
C THR A 3 -40.97 67.07 -0.50
N LEU A 4 -40.18 67.71 0.35
CA LEU A 4 -38.75 67.44 0.52
C LEU A 4 -38.48 65.96 0.86
N TRP A 5 -39.28 65.39 1.77
CA TRP A 5 -39.18 63.97 2.15
C TRP A 5 -39.53 63.03 0.99
N ARG A 6 -40.49 63.38 0.12
CA ARG A 6 -40.78 62.63 -1.11
C ARG A 6 -39.63 62.66 -2.11
N PHE A 7 -38.92 63.77 -2.26
CA PHE A 7 -37.72 63.85 -3.11
C PHE A 7 -36.57 63.00 -2.55
N ILE A 8 -36.28 63.11 -1.24
CA ILE A 8 -35.23 62.33 -0.58
C ILE A 8 -35.54 60.82 -0.65
N ALA A 9 -36.75 60.40 -0.26
CA ALA A 9 -37.16 59.00 -0.35
C ALA A 9 -37.24 58.49 -1.80
N GLY A 10 -37.54 59.37 -2.76
CA GLY A 10 -37.49 59.07 -4.20
C GLY A 10 -36.07 58.78 -4.68
N PHE A 11 -35.11 59.63 -4.29
CA PHE A 11 -33.69 59.45 -4.59
C PHE A 11 -33.16 58.11 -4.02
N PHE A 12 -33.37 57.84 -2.73
CA PHE A 12 -32.92 56.57 -2.13
C PHE A 12 -33.59 55.34 -2.76
N LYS A 13 -34.89 55.40 -3.10
CA LYS A 13 -35.57 54.30 -3.83
C LYS A 13 -35.01 54.09 -5.23
N TRP A 14 -34.61 55.16 -5.93
CA TRP A 14 -33.99 55.06 -7.26
C TRP A 14 -32.59 54.46 -7.16
N THR A 15 -31.74 54.97 -6.27
CA THR A 15 -30.38 54.45 -6.02
C THR A 15 -30.40 52.97 -5.61
N TRP A 16 -31.36 52.55 -4.77
CA TRP A 16 -31.53 51.14 -4.40
C TRP A 16 -31.90 50.23 -5.58
N ARG A 17 -32.75 50.69 -6.50
CA ARG A 17 -33.07 49.94 -7.73
C ARG A 17 -31.85 49.82 -8.65
N VAL A 18 -31.06 50.88 -8.79
CA VAL A 18 -29.82 50.86 -9.59
C VAL A 18 -28.80 49.89 -8.98
N LEU A 19 -28.63 49.90 -7.66
CA LEU A 19 -27.76 48.94 -6.96
C LEU A 19 -28.19 47.48 -7.15
N ASN A 20 -29.49 47.18 -7.03
CA ASN A 20 -29.98 45.83 -7.28
C ASN A 20 -29.83 45.43 -8.76
N PHE A 21 -30.12 46.33 -9.70
CA PHE A 21 -29.91 46.08 -11.14
C PHE A 21 -28.44 45.78 -11.45
N VAL A 22 -27.49 46.56 -10.93
CA VAL A 22 -26.05 46.31 -11.12
C VAL A 22 -25.63 44.99 -10.46
N ARG A 23 -26.14 44.68 -9.26
CA ARG A 23 -25.89 43.42 -8.57
C ARG A 23 -26.41 42.22 -9.38
N GLU A 24 -27.64 42.27 -9.85
CA GLU A 24 -28.25 41.22 -10.68
C GLU A 24 -27.53 41.08 -12.02
N MET A 25 -27.14 42.18 -12.67
CA MET A 25 -26.37 42.17 -13.91
C MET A 25 -25.00 41.50 -13.70
N VAL A 26 -24.26 41.86 -12.64
CA VAL A 26 -22.95 41.26 -12.33
C VAL A 26 -23.08 39.79 -11.96
N LEU A 27 -24.09 39.41 -11.17
CA LEU A 27 -24.35 38.00 -10.82
C LEU A 27 -24.75 37.17 -12.05
N ASN A 28 -25.57 37.72 -12.95
CA ASN A 28 -25.97 37.04 -14.18
C ASN A 28 -24.79 36.91 -15.17
N LEU A 29 -23.94 37.93 -15.30
CA LEU A 29 -22.72 37.85 -16.11
C LEU A 29 -21.73 36.83 -15.54
N PHE A 30 -21.55 36.79 -14.22
CA PHE A 30 -20.72 35.78 -13.54
C PHE A 30 -21.30 34.37 -13.68
N PHE A 31 -22.63 34.21 -13.60
CA PHE A 31 -23.30 32.94 -13.85
C PHE A 31 -23.13 32.47 -15.31
N ILE A 32 -23.32 33.36 -16.29
CA ILE A 32 -23.07 33.05 -17.71
C ILE A 32 -21.60 32.67 -17.93
N PHE A 33 -20.65 33.37 -17.30
CA PHE A 33 -19.23 33.01 -17.34
C PHE A 33 -18.99 31.61 -16.77
N LEU A 34 -19.55 31.28 -15.60
CA LEU A 34 -19.45 29.94 -15.00
C LEU A 34 -20.10 28.86 -15.88
N VAL A 35 -21.22 29.15 -16.55
CA VAL A 35 -21.85 28.23 -17.51
C VAL A 35 -20.97 28.04 -18.75
N LEU A 36 -20.37 29.11 -19.30
CA LEU A 36 -19.46 29.01 -20.44
C LEU A 36 -18.17 28.26 -20.08
N VAL A 37 -17.62 28.47 -18.89
CA VAL A 37 -16.49 27.68 -18.37
C VAL A 37 -16.90 26.21 -18.17
N GLY A 38 -18.08 25.96 -17.59
CA GLY A 38 -18.63 24.61 -17.42
C GLY A 38 -18.88 23.89 -18.74
N VAL A 39 -19.39 24.58 -19.77
CA VAL A 39 -19.59 24.04 -21.13
C VAL A 39 -18.25 23.85 -21.83
N GLY A 40 -17.28 24.76 -21.68
CA GLY A 40 -15.93 24.59 -22.23
C GLY A 40 -15.22 23.37 -21.64
N ILE A 41 -15.27 23.22 -20.31
CA ILE A 41 -14.80 22.03 -19.60
C ILE A 41 -15.56 20.78 -20.06
N TRP A 42 -16.89 20.84 -20.18
CA TRP A 42 -17.69 19.70 -20.64
C TRP A 42 -17.41 19.30 -22.10
N MET A 43 -17.19 20.26 -22.99
CA MET A 43 -16.76 20.01 -24.37
C MET A 43 -15.34 19.44 -24.43
N GLN A 44 -14.44 19.87 -23.55
CA GLN A 44 -13.08 19.33 -23.45
C GLN A 44 -13.04 17.93 -22.81
N ILE A 45 -14.00 17.59 -21.94
CA ILE A 45 -14.17 16.24 -21.36
C ILE A 45 -14.94 15.32 -22.33
N GLY A 46 -15.91 15.85 -23.07
CA GLY A 46 -16.67 15.14 -24.10
C GLY A 46 -15.84 14.84 -25.35
N ASN A 47 -14.98 15.77 -25.73
CA ASN A 47 -13.82 15.53 -26.59
C ASN A 47 -12.62 15.04 -25.76
N GLY A 48 -12.85 14.04 -24.90
CA GLY A 48 -11.80 13.06 -24.66
C GLY A 48 -11.32 12.61 -26.03
N SER A 49 -10.03 12.76 -26.32
CA SER A 49 -9.49 12.47 -27.63
C SER A 49 -9.91 11.05 -28.02
N ASN A 50 -10.65 10.95 -29.12
CA ASN A 50 -10.65 9.73 -29.92
C ASN A 50 -9.25 9.62 -30.54
N SER A 51 -8.24 9.36 -29.69
CA SER A 51 -6.98 8.79 -30.13
C SER A 51 -7.36 7.53 -30.90
N GLU A 52 -6.89 7.45 -32.14
CA GLU A 52 -7.41 6.47 -33.08
C GLU A 52 -7.29 5.07 -32.48
N GLN A 53 -8.44 4.44 -32.24
CA GLN A 53 -8.51 3.02 -31.99
C GLN A 53 -7.65 2.31 -33.05
N THR A 54 -6.77 1.40 -32.61
CA THR A 54 -5.98 0.46 -33.43
C THR A 54 -4.58 0.88 -33.96
N ALA A 55 -3.94 1.93 -33.42
CA ALA A 55 -2.49 2.07 -33.59
C ALA A 55 -1.73 0.93 -32.84
N ARG A 56 -1.31 -0.13 -33.56
CA ARG A 56 -0.47 -1.19 -32.96
C ARG A 56 0.85 -0.61 -32.44
N GLY A 57 1.21 -0.89 -31.20
CA GLY A 57 2.35 -0.27 -30.51
C GLY A 57 2.74 -0.96 -29.21
N ALA A 58 3.47 -0.27 -28.35
CA ALA A 58 3.79 -0.73 -27.00
C ALA A 58 2.73 -0.31 -25.97
N LEU A 59 2.58 -1.08 -24.89
CA LEU A 59 2.03 -0.56 -23.64
C LEU A 59 3.18 0.09 -22.87
N LEU A 60 3.11 1.41 -22.70
CA LEU A 60 4.06 2.17 -21.89
C LEU A 60 3.61 2.10 -20.42
N LEU A 61 4.41 1.48 -19.55
CA LEU A 61 4.23 1.52 -18.11
C LEU A 61 5.06 2.67 -17.54
N ASP A 62 4.56 3.88 -17.78
CA ASP A 62 5.02 5.19 -17.30
C ASP A 62 4.56 5.47 -15.85
N ILE A 63 4.72 4.48 -14.96
CA ILE A 63 4.13 4.51 -13.61
C ILE A 63 4.68 5.70 -12.82
N SER A 64 3.76 6.57 -12.39
CA SER A 64 4.06 7.78 -11.63
C SER A 64 3.51 7.66 -10.20
N GLY A 65 4.35 7.88 -9.19
CA GLY A 65 3.99 7.74 -7.77
C GLY A 65 4.17 6.33 -7.21
N VAL A 66 3.36 5.97 -6.21
CA VAL A 66 3.43 4.70 -5.46
C VAL A 66 2.45 3.65 -6.01
N ILE A 67 2.69 2.37 -5.70
CA ILE A 67 1.71 1.30 -5.95
C ILE A 67 1.14 0.81 -4.62
N VAL A 68 -0.20 0.72 -4.56
CA VAL A 68 -0.96 0.34 -3.37
C VAL A 68 -2.02 -0.72 -3.72
N ASP A 69 -2.50 -1.44 -2.72
CA ASP A 69 -3.55 -2.47 -2.90
C ASP A 69 -4.90 -1.87 -3.30
N LYS A 70 -5.28 -0.75 -2.66
CA LYS A 70 -6.51 0.02 -2.91
C LYS A 70 -6.15 1.51 -2.80
N PRO A 71 -6.26 2.30 -3.89
CA PRO A 71 -6.14 3.75 -3.83
C PRO A 71 -7.21 4.38 -2.92
N SER A 72 -6.81 5.39 -2.16
CA SER A 72 -7.60 6.04 -1.10
C SER A 72 -8.67 7.02 -1.62
N THR A 73 -8.55 7.48 -2.86
CA THR A 73 -9.52 8.40 -3.49
C THR A 73 -9.86 7.98 -4.91
N ASN A 74 -11.12 8.20 -5.33
CA ASN A 74 -11.56 7.91 -6.68
C ASN A 74 -10.95 8.92 -7.68
N HIS A 75 -10.11 8.44 -8.59
CA HIS A 75 -9.24 9.24 -9.47
C HIS A 75 -9.91 10.37 -10.25
N ARG A 76 -11.23 10.32 -10.50
CA ARG A 76 -11.94 11.25 -11.40
C ARG A 76 -11.96 12.71 -10.90
N LEU A 77 -12.22 12.94 -9.61
CA LEU A 77 -12.19 14.30 -9.03
C LEU A 77 -10.74 14.78 -8.80
N GLY A 78 -9.84 13.89 -8.39
CA GLY A 78 -8.42 14.20 -8.18
C GLY A 78 -7.65 14.49 -9.48
N ALA A 79 -7.99 13.86 -10.60
CA ALA A 79 -7.43 14.19 -11.91
C ALA A 79 -7.85 15.61 -12.35
N LEU A 80 -9.13 15.94 -12.22
CA LEU A 80 -9.69 17.23 -12.61
C LEU A 80 -9.10 18.39 -11.78
N GLY A 81 -8.90 18.17 -10.48
CA GLY A 81 -8.19 19.12 -9.60
C GLY A 81 -6.72 19.33 -9.98
N ARG A 82 -5.99 18.26 -10.34
CA ARG A 82 -4.58 18.37 -10.77
C ARG A 82 -4.43 19.17 -12.06
N GLN A 83 -5.32 18.96 -13.02
CA GLN A 83 -5.32 19.68 -14.30
C GLN A 83 -5.71 21.17 -14.15
N LEU A 84 -6.57 21.51 -13.18
CA LEU A 84 -6.99 22.89 -12.91
C LEU A 84 -6.01 23.70 -12.05
N PHE A 85 -5.34 23.06 -11.08
CA PHE A 85 -4.51 23.78 -10.09
C PHE A 85 -3.00 23.62 -10.30
N GLY A 86 -2.54 22.83 -11.29
CA GLY A 86 -1.12 22.64 -11.58
C GLY A 86 -0.31 22.08 -10.41
N ALA A 87 -0.98 21.39 -9.48
CA ALA A 87 -0.42 20.98 -8.20
C ALA A 87 0.58 19.83 -8.35
N SER A 88 1.83 20.19 -8.61
CA SER A 88 2.96 19.29 -8.85
C SER A 88 3.33 18.47 -7.60
N SER A 89 2.67 17.33 -7.41
CA SER A 89 3.24 16.21 -6.65
C SER A 89 2.72 14.87 -7.18
N ASP A 90 3.12 14.55 -8.41
CA ASP A 90 3.01 13.21 -9.01
C ASP A 90 3.53 12.09 -8.10
N ARG A 91 4.46 12.43 -7.19
CA ARG A 91 5.02 11.54 -6.16
C ARG A 91 3.98 11.02 -5.16
N LEU A 92 2.83 11.67 -5.02
CA LEU A 92 1.69 11.27 -4.18
C LEU A 92 0.61 10.50 -4.95
N GLN A 93 0.80 10.22 -6.24
CA GLN A 93 -0.17 9.45 -7.01
C GLN A 93 -0.19 7.98 -6.53
N GLU A 94 -1.39 7.49 -6.23
CA GLU A 94 -1.63 6.09 -5.87
C GLU A 94 -2.12 5.30 -7.09
N ASN A 95 -1.39 4.23 -7.41
CA ASN A 95 -1.71 3.31 -8.50
C ASN A 95 -2.15 1.97 -7.92
N SER A 96 -3.25 1.42 -8.42
CA SER A 96 -3.75 0.11 -8.01
C SER A 96 -2.85 -1.01 -8.53
N LEU A 97 -2.34 -1.84 -7.61
CA LEU A 97 -1.58 -3.04 -7.91
C LEU A 97 -2.32 -3.97 -8.88
N PHE A 98 -3.63 -4.12 -8.67
CA PHE A 98 -4.46 -5.06 -9.42
C PHE A 98 -4.73 -4.55 -10.82
N ASP A 99 -4.91 -3.24 -11.00
CA ASP A 99 -5.15 -2.64 -12.32
C ASP A 99 -3.88 -2.69 -13.19
N ILE A 100 -2.69 -2.45 -12.62
CA ILE A 100 -1.40 -2.65 -13.32
C ILE A 100 -1.26 -4.10 -13.78
N VAL A 101 -1.49 -5.07 -12.89
CA VAL A 101 -1.38 -6.50 -13.22
C VAL A 101 -2.42 -6.95 -14.24
N ASN A 102 -3.64 -6.43 -14.16
CA ASN A 102 -4.70 -6.71 -15.11
C ASN A 102 -4.43 -6.05 -16.47
N ALA A 103 -3.83 -4.85 -16.52
CA ALA A 103 -3.42 -4.19 -17.77
C ALA A 103 -2.35 -5.01 -18.49
N ILE A 104 -1.31 -5.47 -17.78
CA ILE A 104 -0.27 -6.33 -18.34
C ILE A 104 -0.88 -7.64 -18.88
N ARG A 105 -1.82 -8.26 -18.14
CA ARG A 105 -2.50 -9.49 -18.58
C ARG A 105 -3.43 -9.28 -19.76
N GLN A 106 -4.16 -8.17 -19.82
CA GLN A 106 -4.99 -7.82 -20.97
C GLN A 106 -4.11 -7.56 -22.20
N ALA A 107 -3.04 -6.78 -22.03
CA ALA A 107 -2.08 -6.46 -23.08
C ALA A 107 -1.33 -7.69 -23.62
N LYS A 108 -1.11 -8.73 -22.79
CA LYS A 108 -0.58 -10.02 -23.24
C LYS A 108 -1.44 -10.62 -24.36
N ASP A 109 -2.77 -10.57 -24.21
CA ASP A 109 -3.71 -11.18 -25.16
C ASP A 109 -4.28 -10.18 -26.19
N ASP A 110 -4.00 -8.87 -26.04
CA ASP A 110 -4.39 -7.82 -26.99
C ASP A 110 -3.49 -7.83 -28.24
N PRO A 111 -4.02 -8.05 -29.47
CA PRO A 111 -3.21 -8.04 -30.69
C PRO A 111 -2.72 -6.64 -31.09
N ASN A 112 -3.19 -5.57 -30.45
CA ASN A 112 -2.70 -4.21 -30.67
C ASN A 112 -1.47 -3.89 -29.83
N ILE A 113 -1.30 -4.54 -28.67
CA ILE A 113 -0.08 -4.40 -27.88
C ILE A 113 0.96 -5.41 -28.36
N THR A 114 2.09 -4.89 -28.85
CA THR A 114 3.19 -5.66 -29.46
C THR A 114 4.41 -5.78 -28.55
N GLY A 115 4.42 -5.09 -27.42
CA GLY A 115 5.46 -5.15 -26.37
C GLY A 115 5.12 -4.23 -25.20
N ILE A 116 5.98 -4.20 -24.18
CA ILE A 116 5.91 -3.26 -23.07
C ILE A 116 7.19 -2.42 -23.01
N VAL A 117 7.07 -1.14 -22.67
CA VAL A 117 8.18 -0.28 -22.26
C VAL A 117 7.96 0.14 -20.81
N LEU A 118 8.93 -0.10 -19.94
CA LEU A 118 8.95 0.36 -18.54
C LEU A 118 9.70 1.69 -18.49
N ASP A 119 8.98 2.80 -18.27
CA ASP A 119 9.56 4.10 -17.93
C ASP A 119 9.23 4.39 -16.47
N LEU A 120 10.18 4.07 -15.59
CA LEU A 120 9.96 4.09 -14.15
C LEU A 120 10.52 5.37 -13.49
N LYS A 121 10.86 6.42 -14.25
CA LYS A 121 11.52 7.63 -13.71
C LYS A 121 10.73 8.31 -12.59
N ASN A 122 9.40 8.27 -12.68
CA ASN A 122 8.47 8.86 -11.70
C ASN A 122 7.92 7.83 -10.68
N PHE A 123 8.26 6.55 -10.81
CA PHE A 123 7.87 5.52 -9.85
C PHE A 123 8.67 5.68 -8.56
N THR A 124 7.98 5.94 -7.44
CA THR A 124 8.62 6.22 -6.14
C THR A 124 8.84 4.97 -5.30
N GLY A 125 8.09 3.90 -5.55
CA GLY A 125 8.28 2.60 -4.89
C GLY A 125 6.98 1.86 -4.57
N ALA A 126 7.14 0.62 -4.10
CA ALA A 126 6.08 -0.24 -3.60
C ALA A 126 6.68 -1.32 -2.69
N ASP A 127 5.86 -2.08 -1.95
CA ASP A 127 6.37 -3.22 -1.20
C ASP A 127 6.86 -4.34 -2.13
N GLN A 128 7.86 -5.09 -1.66
CA GLN A 128 8.51 -6.14 -2.44
C GLN A 128 7.52 -7.24 -2.92
N PRO A 129 6.58 -7.76 -2.10
CA PRO A 129 5.51 -8.64 -2.58
C PRO A 129 4.68 -8.08 -3.75
N SER A 130 4.28 -6.80 -3.68
CA SER A 130 3.53 -6.13 -4.75
C SER A 130 4.35 -5.99 -6.04
N MET A 131 5.60 -5.55 -5.95
CA MET A 131 6.51 -5.51 -7.10
C MET A 131 6.76 -6.90 -7.69
N ARG A 132 6.86 -7.95 -6.85
CA ARG A 132 7.00 -9.34 -7.30
C ARG A 132 5.76 -9.83 -8.04
N TYR A 133 4.56 -9.39 -7.65
CA TYR A 133 3.31 -9.75 -8.32
C TYR A 133 3.21 -9.10 -9.71
N ILE A 134 3.67 -7.85 -9.85
CA ILE A 134 3.83 -7.18 -11.16
C ILE A 134 4.90 -7.89 -11.99
N GLY A 135 6.05 -8.20 -11.41
CA GLY A 135 7.11 -8.97 -12.08
C GLY A 135 6.66 -10.34 -12.58
N LYS A 136 5.72 -11.00 -11.87
CA LYS A 136 5.06 -12.22 -12.37
C LYS A 136 4.24 -11.94 -13.62
N ALA A 137 3.44 -10.87 -13.65
CA ALA A 137 2.66 -10.49 -14.84
C ALA A 137 3.56 -10.09 -16.02
N LEU A 138 4.66 -9.38 -15.77
CA LEU A 138 5.67 -9.06 -16.79
C LEU A 138 6.32 -10.33 -17.36
N ARG A 139 6.57 -11.36 -16.54
CA ARG A 139 7.04 -12.66 -17.00
C ARG A 139 5.97 -13.38 -17.83
N GLU A 140 4.73 -13.45 -17.35
CA GLU A 140 3.58 -13.99 -18.11
C GLU A 140 3.43 -13.31 -19.48
N PHE A 141 3.71 -12.00 -19.57
CA PHE A 141 3.74 -11.26 -20.83
C PHE A 141 4.93 -11.64 -21.71
N ARG A 142 6.16 -11.71 -21.16
CA ARG A 142 7.36 -12.14 -21.90
C ARG A 142 7.24 -13.55 -22.46
N ASP A 143 6.67 -14.47 -21.69
CA ASP A 143 6.47 -15.86 -22.07
C ASP A 143 5.48 -16.02 -23.24
N SER A 144 4.68 -14.99 -23.56
CA SER A 144 3.85 -14.93 -24.78
C SER A 144 4.63 -14.57 -26.06
N GLY A 145 5.93 -14.30 -25.95
CA GLY A 145 6.81 -13.91 -27.05
C GLY A 145 6.88 -12.39 -27.32
N LYS A 146 6.06 -11.58 -26.63
CA LYS A 146 6.11 -10.11 -26.71
C LYS A 146 7.25 -9.55 -25.85
N PRO A 147 8.13 -8.68 -26.38
CA PRO A 147 9.25 -8.14 -25.62
C PRO A 147 8.82 -7.11 -24.56
N VAL A 148 9.56 -7.08 -23.45
CA VAL A 148 9.51 -6.04 -22.42
C VAL A 148 10.85 -5.32 -22.41
N PHE A 149 10.84 -4.00 -22.50
CA PHE A 149 12.03 -3.14 -22.40
C PHE A 149 11.96 -2.31 -21.12
N ALA A 150 13.10 -2.06 -20.48
CA ALA A 150 13.23 -1.03 -19.47
C ALA A 150 14.11 0.10 -20.00
N VAL A 151 13.69 1.34 -19.77
CA VAL A 151 14.41 2.55 -20.16
C VAL A 151 14.49 3.48 -18.95
N GLY A 152 15.60 4.22 -18.82
CA GLY A 152 15.80 5.13 -17.72
C GLY A 152 17.13 5.86 -17.80
N GLU A 153 17.15 7.11 -17.37
CA GLU A 153 18.41 7.81 -17.12
C GLU A 153 19.12 7.24 -15.91
N ASN A 154 18.36 6.85 -14.88
CA ASN A 154 18.82 6.24 -13.64
C ASN A 154 17.80 5.20 -13.18
N TYR A 155 18.22 4.27 -12.34
CA TYR A 155 17.32 3.37 -11.62
C TYR A 155 17.60 3.39 -10.12
N SER A 156 16.60 3.79 -9.32
CA SER A 156 16.60 3.54 -7.88
C SER A 156 16.48 2.04 -7.58
N GLN A 157 16.82 1.60 -6.37
CA GLN A 157 16.69 0.21 -5.94
C GLN A 157 15.30 -0.40 -6.21
N GLY A 158 14.23 0.36 -6.00
CA GLY A 158 12.85 -0.06 -6.28
C GLY A 158 12.53 -0.12 -7.78
N GLN A 159 12.95 0.89 -8.54
CA GLN A 159 12.78 0.93 -9.99
C GLN A 159 13.54 -0.22 -10.68
N TYR A 160 14.78 -0.47 -10.26
CA TYR A 160 15.62 -1.54 -10.81
C TYR A 160 15.06 -2.94 -10.53
N TYR A 161 14.38 -3.14 -9.40
CA TYR A 161 13.71 -4.41 -9.11
C TYR A 161 12.68 -4.76 -10.20
N LEU A 162 11.82 -3.79 -10.58
CA LEU A 162 10.88 -3.97 -11.68
C LEU A 162 11.57 -4.03 -13.05
N ALA A 163 12.54 -3.15 -13.31
CA ALA A 163 13.31 -3.13 -14.56
C ALA A 163 14.01 -4.47 -14.84
N SER A 164 14.46 -5.18 -13.80
CA SER A 164 15.09 -6.51 -13.92
C SER A 164 14.20 -7.53 -14.65
N PHE A 165 12.88 -7.39 -14.60
CA PHE A 165 11.95 -8.29 -15.31
C PHE A 165 11.88 -8.06 -16.82
N ALA A 166 12.52 -7.02 -17.37
CA ALA A 166 12.59 -6.77 -18.81
C ALA A 166 13.47 -7.79 -19.56
N ASN A 167 13.30 -7.90 -20.88
CA ASN A 167 14.23 -8.59 -21.77
C ASN A 167 15.52 -7.79 -21.99
N LYS A 168 15.43 -6.46 -21.92
CA LYS A 168 16.56 -5.54 -22.13
C LYS A 168 16.38 -4.28 -21.29
N ILE A 169 17.45 -3.85 -20.62
CA ILE A 169 17.55 -2.67 -19.78
C ILE A 169 18.54 -1.68 -20.41
N TRP A 170 18.06 -0.48 -20.75
CA TRP A 170 18.88 0.64 -21.20
C TRP A 170 19.12 1.62 -20.06
N LEU A 171 20.36 2.13 -19.96
CA LEU A 171 20.76 3.17 -19.02
C LEU A 171 21.39 4.35 -19.77
N SER A 172 21.28 5.56 -19.25
CA SER A 172 22.06 6.70 -19.75
C SER A 172 23.57 6.44 -19.62
N PRO A 173 24.43 6.91 -20.55
CA PRO A 173 25.88 6.88 -20.39
C PRO A 173 26.42 7.68 -19.18
N GLN A 174 25.57 8.44 -18.49
CA GLN A 174 25.89 9.14 -17.23
C GLN A 174 24.93 8.72 -16.10
N GLY A 175 24.27 7.57 -16.26
CA GLY A 175 23.28 7.03 -15.34
C GLY A 175 23.86 6.07 -14.30
N GLN A 176 23.09 5.79 -13.25
CA GLN A 176 23.44 4.77 -12.25
C GLN A 176 22.32 3.76 -11.99
N VAL A 177 22.71 2.58 -11.51
CA VAL A 177 21.83 1.61 -10.85
C VAL A 177 22.13 1.68 -9.35
N ASP A 178 21.25 2.33 -8.60
CA ASP A 178 21.44 2.62 -7.18
C ASP A 178 21.03 1.42 -6.31
N LEU A 179 22.02 0.62 -5.90
CA LEU A 179 21.85 -0.53 -5.00
C LEU A 179 22.64 -0.29 -3.71
N HIS A 180 21.91 -0.15 -2.60
CA HIS A 180 22.47 0.19 -1.29
C HIS A 180 22.04 -0.76 -0.14
N GLY A 181 21.31 -1.84 -0.44
CA GLY A 181 20.74 -2.74 0.56
C GLY A 181 19.51 -2.16 1.28
N PHE A 182 19.01 -2.87 2.29
CA PHE A 182 17.88 -2.41 3.13
C PHE A 182 18.35 -2.03 4.54
N ALA A 183 17.74 -1.01 5.11
CA ALA A 183 17.97 -0.53 6.47
C ALA A 183 16.64 -0.31 7.20
N THR A 184 16.68 -0.43 8.54
CA THR A 184 15.61 0.00 9.44
C THR A 184 16.19 1.04 10.39
N ASN A 185 15.49 2.16 10.57
CA ASN A 185 15.86 3.21 11.49
C ASN A 185 14.65 3.64 12.31
N GLY A 186 14.82 3.71 13.62
CA GLY A 186 13.83 4.22 14.56
C GLY A 186 14.47 5.29 15.43
N LEU A 187 13.70 6.32 15.75
CA LEU A 187 14.10 7.32 16.74
C LEU A 187 13.79 6.80 18.14
N TYR A 188 14.65 7.12 19.10
CA TYR A 188 14.53 6.74 20.51
C TYR A 188 14.66 8.00 21.36
N TYR A 189 13.78 8.14 22.36
CA TYR A 189 13.53 9.43 23.02
C TYR A 189 13.58 9.36 24.54
N LYS A 190 13.99 8.25 25.17
CA LYS A 190 13.92 8.09 26.62
C LYS A 190 14.66 9.21 27.37
N THR A 191 15.89 9.53 26.96
CA THR A 191 16.67 10.64 27.54
C THR A 191 15.99 12.01 27.32
N LEU A 192 15.24 12.21 26.24
CA LEU A 192 14.46 13.44 26.03
C LEU A 192 13.25 13.49 26.98
N LEU A 193 12.51 12.40 27.11
CA LEU A 193 11.35 12.28 28.00
C LEU A 193 11.74 12.46 29.48
N ASP A 194 12.86 11.87 29.91
CA ASP A 194 13.43 12.05 31.24
C ASP A 194 13.77 13.54 31.50
N LYS A 195 14.42 14.22 30.54
CA LYS A 195 14.77 15.65 30.64
C LYS A 195 13.55 16.56 30.72
N LEU A 196 12.48 16.22 30.00
CA LEU A 196 11.19 16.89 30.06
C LEU A 196 10.33 16.48 31.27
N LYS A 197 10.82 15.58 32.13
CA LYS A 197 10.14 15.03 33.31
C LYS A 197 8.80 14.34 32.97
N VAL A 198 8.73 13.69 31.82
CA VAL A 198 7.52 12.98 31.35
C VAL A 198 7.43 11.58 31.99
N SER A 199 6.39 11.35 32.79
CA SER A 199 6.07 10.03 33.34
C SER A 199 5.53 9.08 32.26
N THR A 200 6.37 8.13 31.84
CA THR A 200 6.02 7.16 30.79
C THR A 200 5.61 5.81 31.40
N HIS A 201 4.37 5.37 31.12
CA HIS A 201 3.84 4.09 31.60
C HIS A 201 3.64 3.11 30.43
N VAL A 202 4.43 2.04 30.38
CA VAL A 202 4.35 1.01 29.32
C VAL A 202 3.84 -0.32 29.87
N PHE A 203 2.72 -0.77 29.34
CA PHE A 203 2.17 -2.11 29.59
C PHE A 203 2.44 -2.99 28.36
N ARG A 204 3.30 -4.00 28.47
CA ARG A 204 3.65 -4.90 27.35
C ARG A 204 3.76 -6.35 27.77
N VAL A 205 3.39 -7.25 26.86
CA VAL A 205 3.64 -8.69 26.94
C VAL A 205 4.31 -9.12 25.63
N GLY A 206 5.43 -9.83 25.74
CA GLY A 206 6.22 -10.32 24.60
C GLY A 206 7.57 -9.60 24.45
N THR A 207 8.65 -10.36 24.50
CA THR A 207 10.04 -9.88 24.43
C THR A 207 10.34 -9.07 23.17
N TYR A 208 9.76 -9.49 22.04
CA TYR A 208 9.97 -8.89 20.72
C TYR A 208 8.93 -7.80 20.36
N LYS A 209 8.12 -7.30 21.30
CA LYS A 209 7.22 -6.16 21.03
C LYS A 209 8.03 -4.85 21.12
N SER A 210 8.80 -4.59 20.07
CA SER A 210 9.80 -3.52 19.98
C SER A 210 9.23 -2.11 19.77
N ALA A 211 8.02 -1.96 19.23
CA ALA A 211 7.40 -0.67 18.92
C ALA A 211 7.21 0.28 20.13
N VAL A 212 7.36 -0.22 21.36
CA VAL A 212 7.31 0.61 22.59
C VAL A 212 8.70 1.04 23.08
N GLU A 213 9.79 0.48 22.54
CA GLU A 213 11.15 0.77 22.99
C GLU A 213 11.59 2.24 22.81
N PRO A 214 11.15 2.99 21.76
CA PRO A 214 11.42 4.43 21.65
C PRO A 214 11.07 5.28 22.87
N PHE A 215 10.13 4.83 23.70
CA PHE A 215 9.67 5.55 24.89
C PHE A 215 10.38 5.13 26.19
N ILE A 216 11.15 4.03 26.18
CA ILE A 216 11.77 3.44 27.38
C ILE A 216 13.28 3.15 27.24
N ARG A 217 13.85 3.34 26.04
CA ARG A 217 15.28 3.19 25.73
C ARG A 217 15.76 4.34 24.86
N ASP A 218 17.07 4.50 24.77
CA ASP A 218 17.76 5.34 23.78
C ASP A 218 18.38 4.49 22.64
N ASP A 219 18.19 3.17 22.67
CA ASP A 219 18.65 2.20 21.67
C ASP A 219 17.71 0.99 21.51
N MET A 220 17.89 0.28 20.40
CA MET A 220 17.22 -0.98 20.10
C MET A 220 17.73 -2.12 21.02
N SER A 221 16.82 -2.82 21.69
CA SER A 221 17.19 -3.96 22.54
C SER A 221 17.80 -5.12 21.73
N PRO A 222 18.60 -6.02 22.36
CA PRO A 222 19.14 -7.18 21.66
C PRO A 222 18.07 -8.07 21.00
N ALA A 223 16.89 -8.21 21.64
CA ALA A 223 15.77 -8.96 21.09
C ALA A 223 15.16 -8.27 19.86
N ALA A 224 14.91 -6.96 19.94
CA ALA A 224 14.45 -6.19 18.78
C ALA A 224 15.45 -6.30 17.62
N ARG A 225 16.76 -6.17 17.91
CA ARG A 225 17.83 -6.30 16.92
C ARG A 225 17.90 -7.67 16.29
N GLU A 226 17.74 -8.76 17.05
CA GLU A 226 17.70 -10.12 16.52
C GLU A 226 16.54 -10.30 15.53
N ALA A 227 15.32 -9.92 15.94
CA ALA A 227 14.14 -10.05 15.11
C ALA A 227 14.22 -9.19 13.84
N ASP A 228 14.65 -7.93 13.97
CA ASP A 228 14.73 -7.01 12.85
C ASP A 228 15.84 -7.40 11.87
N SER A 229 17.00 -7.82 12.37
CA SER A 229 18.09 -8.35 11.53
C SER A 229 17.65 -9.60 10.77
N ARG A 230 16.82 -10.46 11.37
CA ARG A 230 16.31 -11.68 10.73
C ARG A 230 15.41 -11.36 9.54
N TRP A 231 14.37 -10.52 9.70
CA TRP A 231 13.45 -10.26 8.59
C TRP A 231 14.07 -9.35 7.53
N ILE A 232 14.84 -8.32 7.90
CA ILE A 232 15.43 -7.40 6.91
C ILE A 232 16.50 -8.10 6.06
N GLY A 233 17.28 -9.00 6.66
CA GLY A 233 18.23 -9.86 5.96
C GLY A 233 17.54 -10.78 4.96
N GLU A 234 16.45 -11.45 5.36
CA GLU A 234 15.67 -12.32 4.47
C GLU A 234 15.02 -11.54 3.31
N LEU A 235 14.47 -10.33 3.55
CA LEU A 235 13.95 -9.48 2.46
C LEU A 235 15.04 -9.05 1.48
N TRP A 236 16.24 -8.72 1.99
CA TRP A 236 17.37 -8.35 1.14
C TRP A 236 17.90 -9.54 0.33
N GLN A 237 18.04 -10.73 0.92
CA GLN A 237 18.39 -11.94 0.16
C GLN A 237 17.33 -12.29 -0.88
N ASN A 238 16.04 -12.12 -0.56
CA ASN A 238 14.94 -12.25 -1.51
C ASN A 238 15.02 -11.25 -2.67
N TYR A 239 15.47 -10.02 -2.42
CA TYR A 239 15.72 -9.01 -3.46
C TYR A 239 16.83 -9.50 -4.38
N LEU A 240 17.98 -9.83 -3.80
CA LEU A 240 19.15 -10.29 -4.54
C LEU A 240 18.84 -11.52 -5.38
N HIS A 241 18.23 -12.57 -4.79
CA HIS A 241 17.87 -13.78 -5.51
C HIS A 241 16.87 -13.53 -6.66
N THR A 242 15.92 -12.61 -6.50
CA THR A 242 14.94 -12.31 -7.55
C THR A 242 15.62 -11.58 -8.72
N VAL A 243 16.38 -10.54 -8.42
CA VAL A 243 17.02 -9.68 -9.44
C VAL A 243 18.19 -10.41 -10.10
N SER A 244 18.98 -11.19 -9.36
CA SER A 244 20.10 -11.96 -9.91
C SER A 244 19.61 -13.10 -10.81
N ALA A 245 18.51 -13.76 -10.46
CA ALA A 245 17.85 -14.74 -11.33
C ALA A 245 17.26 -14.09 -12.59
N ASN A 246 16.70 -12.89 -12.49
CA ASN A 246 16.21 -12.16 -13.65
C ASN A 246 17.36 -11.71 -14.59
N ARG A 247 18.52 -11.31 -14.04
CA ARG A 247 19.72 -10.87 -14.79
C ARG A 247 20.69 -11.99 -15.19
N GLN A 248 20.48 -13.22 -14.72
CA GLN A 248 21.37 -14.38 -14.93
C GLN A 248 22.81 -14.15 -14.41
N ILE A 249 22.93 -13.56 -13.21
CA ILE A 249 24.19 -13.33 -12.49
C ILE A 249 24.12 -13.88 -11.06
N SER A 250 25.22 -13.90 -10.32
CA SER A 250 25.20 -14.29 -8.91
C SER A 250 24.69 -13.14 -8.01
N PRO A 251 24.11 -13.45 -6.83
CA PRO A 251 23.77 -12.44 -5.82
C PRO A 251 24.96 -11.56 -5.43
N GLN A 252 26.16 -12.15 -5.37
CA GLN A 252 27.41 -11.45 -5.04
C GLN A 252 27.86 -10.52 -6.16
N GLN A 253 27.68 -10.89 -7.44
CA GLN A 253 27.97 -9.99 -8.56
C GLN A 253 26.97 -8.83 -8.63
N LEU A 254 25.70 -9.08 -8.29
CA LEU A 254 24.66 -8.05 -8.24
C LEU A 254 24.94 -7.00 -7.16
N PHE A 255 25.37 -7.43 -5.97
CA PHE A 255 25.77 -6.54 -4.88
C PHE A 255 26.89 -7.19 -4.04
N PRO A 256 28.16 -6.87 -4.30
CA PRO A 256 29.29 -7.50 -3.61
C PRO A 256 29.57 -6.91 -2.21
N GLY A 257 28.74 -5.96 -1.76
CA GLY A 257 28.95 -5.20 -0.53
C GLY A 257 29.65 -3.86 -0.79
N ALA A 258 29.52 -2.93 0.16
CA ALA A 258 29.91 -1.53 -0.03
C ALA A 258 31.39 -1.35 -0.45
N GLN A 259 32.33 -2.05 0.20
CA GLN A 259 33.75 -1.94 -0.13
C GLN A 259 34.04 -2.34 -1.59
N ALA A 260 33.54 -3.50 -2.02
CA ALA A 260 33.76 -3.99 -3.37
C ALA A 260 33.05 -3.13 -4.45
N ILE A 261 31.94 -2.48 -4.11
CA ILE A 261 31.31 -1.47 -4.99
C ILE A 261 32.21 -0.23 -5.11
N ILE A 262 32.78 0.26 -4.01
CA ILE A 262 33.73 1.39 -4.01
C ILE A 262 34.96 1.03 -4.85
N ASP A 263 35.60 -0.13 -4.60
CA ASP A 263 36.77 -0.60 -5.34
C ASP A 263 36.46 -0.74 -6.85
N GLY A 264 35.29 -1.31 -7.16
CA GLY A 264 34.82 -1.48 -8.54
C GLY A 264 34.56 -0.14 -9.25
N LEU A 265 33.90 0.82 -8.60
CA LEU A 265 33.70 2.17 -9.13
C LEU A 265 35.04 2.91 -9.30
N THR A 266 35.97 2.79 -8.35
CA THR A 266 37.32 3.35 -8.48
C THR A 266 38.06 2.77 -9.69
N SER A 267 37.91 1.47 -9.98
CA SER A 267 38.56 0.84 -11.14
C SER A 267 38.09 1.39 -12.50
N VAL A 268 36.88 1.96 -12.56
CA VAL A 268 36.32 2.61 -13.76
C VAL A 268 36.29 4.15 -13.66
N GLY A 269 37.07 4.74 -12.75
CA GLY A 269 37.20 6.19 -12.61
C GLY A 269 35.96 6.89 -12.06
N GLY A 270 35.08 6.17 -11.37
CA GLY A 270 33.81 6.69 -10.85
C GLY A 270 32.64 6.61 -11.84
N ASP A 271 32.84 6.06 -13.04
CA ASP A 271 31.77 5.89 -14.04
C ASP A 271 30.78 4.79 -13.61
N THR A 272 29.65 5.22 -13.04
CA THR A 272 28.55 4.38 -12.56
C THR A 272 27.83 3.63 -13.69
N ALA A 273 27.75 4.23 -14.88
CA ALA A 273 27.11 3.63 -16.05
C ALA A 273 27.98 2.50 -16.60
N LYS A 274 29.28 2.74 -16.73
CA LYS A 274 30.27 1.72 -17.10
C LYS A 274 30.34 0.59 -16.07
N TYR A 275 30.37 0.90 -14.77
CA TYR A 275 30.30 -0.11 -13.72
C TYR A 275 29.07 -1.02 -13.89
N ALA A 276 27.88 -0.43 -14.11
CA ALA A 276 26.64 -1.16 -14.31
C ALA A 276 26.65 -2.04 -15.57
N LEU A 277 27.26 -1.57 -16.67
CA LEU A 277 27.39 -2.34 -17.91
C LEU A 277 28.39 -3.51 -17.74
N ASP A 278 29.59 -3.23 -17.25
CA ASP A 278 30.66 -4.22 -17.08
C ASP A 278 30.24 -5.36 -16.12
N HIS A 279 29.46 -5.04 -15.08
CA HIS A 279 28.90 -6.01 -14.14
C HIS A 279 27.58 -6.65 -14.61
N LYS A 280 27.11 -6.36 -15.83
CA LYS A 280 25.87 -6.87 -16.44
C LYS A 280 24.58 -6.52 -15.69
N LEU A 281 24.59 -5.44 -14.92
CA LEU A 281 23.37 -4.88 -14.31
C LEU A 281 22.44 -4.32 -15.40
N VAL A 282 23.01 -3.73 -16.45
CA VAL A 282 22.28 -3.23 -17.63
C VAL A 282 22.79 -3.87 -18.91
N ASP A 283 22.02 -3.76 -19.99
CA ASP A 283 22.32 -4.43 -21.27
C ASP A 283 22.92 -3.49 -22.32
N ALA A 284 22.69 -2.19 -22.19
CA ALA A 284 23.27 -1.18 -23.08
C ALA A 284 23.25 0.20 -22.43
N LEU A 285 24.29 0.99 -22.70
CA LEU A 285 24.31 2.43 -22.46
C LEU A 285 23.86 3.15 -23.74
N ALA A 286 22.90 4.07 -23.64
CA ALA A 286 22.32 4.75 -24.80
C ALA A 286 21.74 6.12 -24.41
N SER A 287 21.86 7.11 -25.30
CA SER A 287 21.16 8.38 -25.12
C SER A 287 19.65 8.21 -25.27
N SER A 288 18.84 9.15 -24.76
CA SER A 288 17.38 9.13 -24.94
C SER A 288 16.99 9.03 -26.43
N ALA A 289 17.69 9.74 -27.32
CA ALA A 289 17.46 9.68 -28.76
C ALA A 289 17.84 8.32 -29.39
N ASP A 290 18.89 7.65 -28.91
CA ASP A 290 19.24 6.30 -29.38
C ASP A 290 18.22 5.26 -28.92
N VAL A 291 17.69 5.42 -27.70
CA VAL A 291 16.60 4.60 -27.15
C VAL A 291 15.32 4.83 -27.96
N GLU A 292 14.92 6.07 -28.19
CA GLU A 292 13.76 6.43 -29.03
C GLU A 292 13.86 5.83 -30.43
N LYS A 293 15.03 5.93 -31.07
CA LYS A 293 15.31 5.32 -32.38
C LYS A 293 15.19 3.80 -32.35
N ALA A 294 15.64 3.14 -31.27
CA ALA A 294 15.50 1.70 -31.09
C ALA A 294 14.03 1.27 -30.87
N LEU A 295 13.28 2.02 -30.05
CA LEU A 295 11.86 1.77 -29.79
C LEU A 295 11.01 2.07 -31.04
N THR A 296 11.32 3.12 -31.79
CA THR A 296 10.70 3.44 -33.10
C THR A 296 10.93 2.32 -34.11
N LYS A 297 12.13 1.72 -34.14
CA LYS A 297 12.39 0.54 -34.98
C LYS A 297 11.57 -0.68 -34.56
N GLN A 298 11.28 -0.83 -33.27
CA GLN A 298 10.54 -1.97 -32.72
C GLN A 298 9.02 -1.84 -32.85
N PHE A 299 8.47 -0.64 -32.63
CA PHE A 299 7.03 -0.38 -32.54
C PHE A 299 6.47 0.47 -33.70
N GLY A 300 7.35 1.06 -34.52
CA GLY A 300 7.00 2.00 -35.58
C GLY A 300 6.85 3.43 -35.08
N TRP A 301 6.87 4.38 -36.02
CA TRP A 301 6.68 5.82 -35.74
C TRP A 301 5.20 6.21 -35.78
N SER A 302 4.77 7.03 -34.84
CA SER A 302 3.51 7.77 -34.86
C SER A 302 3.77 9.20 -35.32
N LYS A 303 3.17 9.60 -36.45
CA LYS A 303 3.20 11.01 -36.88
C LYS A 303 2.35 11.92 -36.00
N THR A 304 1.31 11.36 -35.38
CA THR A 304 0.36 12.09 -34.50
C THR A 304 1.01 12.42 -33.15
N GLU A 305 1.63 11.42 -32.52
CA GLU A 305 2.31 11.57 -31.22
C GLU A 305 3.74 12.10 -31.34
N ASN A 306 4.27 12.22 -32.57
CA ASN A 306 5.66 12.57 -32.86
C ASN A 306 6.68 11.73 -32.05
N ASN A 307 6.42 10.42 -31.96
CA ASN A 307 7.17 9.48 -31.13
C ASN A 307 7.01 8.02 -31.65
N TYR A 308 7.66 7.04 -31.02
CA TYR A 308 7.33 5.63 -31.25
C TYR A 308 5.89 5.31 -30.83
N ARG A 309 5.24 4.35 -31.51
CA ARG A 309 3.86 3.97 -31.20
C ARG A 309 3.78 3.32 -29.82
N ALA A 310 3.14 4.01 -28.90
CA ALA A 310 2.82 3.50 -27.58
C ALA A 310 1.49 4.09 -27.07
N ILE A 311 0.90 3.43 -26.08
CA ILE A 311 -0.20 3.95 -25.27
C ILE A 311 0.22 3.91 -23.80
N SER A 312 0.00 5.01 -23.07
CA SER A 312 0.24 5.08 -21.63
C SER A 312 -0.61 4.06 -20.88
N TYR A 313 -0.11 3.55 -19.76
CA TYR A 313 -0.89 2.73 -18.83
C TYR A 313 -2.18 3.44 -18.38
N TYR A 314 -2.13 4.77 -18.23
CA TYR A 314 -3.26 5.57 -17.77
C TYR A 314 -4.38 5.72 -18.81
N ASP A 315 -4.03 5.67 -20.10
CA ASP A 315 -4.98 5.76 -21.23
C ASP A 315 -5.43 4.36 -21.71
N TYR A 316 -4.71 3.30 -21.34
CA TYR A 316 -5.04 1.93 -21.73
C TYR A 316 -6.31 1.42 -21.04
N SER A 317 -7.41 1.45 -21.80
CA SER A 317 -8.74 1.06 -21.32
C SER A 317 -8.82 -0.40 -20.84
N LEU A 318 -8.86 -0.58 -19.53
CA LEU A 318 -9.12 -1.86 -18.87
C LEU A 318 -10.57 -2.31 -19.11
N LYS A 319 -10.73 -3.53 -19.63
CA LYS A 319 -12.03 -4.17 -19.82
C LYS A 319 -12.53 -4.67 -18.47
N THR A 320 -13.76 -4.30 -18.13
CA THR A 320 -14.46 -4.91 -16.99
C THR A 320 -14.76 -6.38 -17.31
N PRO A 321 -14.49 -7.33 -16.39
CA PRO A 321 -14.90 -8.72 -16.57
C PRO A 321 -16.42 -8.83 -16.72
N ALA A 322 -16.89 -9.78 -17.54
CA ALA A 322 -18.31 -10.05 -17.69
C ALA A 322 -18.90 -10.63 -16.39
N ASP A 323 -20.14 -10.23 -16.05
CA ASP A 323 -20.86 -10.83 -14.92
C ASP A 323 -21.24 -12.28 -15.25
N THR A 324 -20.70 -13.22 -14.48
CA THR A 324 -20.97 -14.67 -14.58
C THR A 324 -21.97 -15.16 -13.52
N GLY A 325 -22.63 -14.25 -12.80
CA GLY A 325 -23.72 -14.52 -11.85
C GLY A 325 -23.29 -15.04 -10.47
N GLY A 326 -22.09 -15.62 -10.36
CA GLY A 326 -21.45 -16.03 -9.11
C GLY A 326 -20.16 -15.25 -8.86
N THR A 327 -20.08 -14.53 -7.74
CA THR A 327 -18.97 -13.62 -7.45
C THR A 327 -18.11 -14.09 -6.27
N ILE A 328 -16.85 -13.68 -6.27
CA ILE A 328 -15.97 -13.75 -5.10
C ILE A 328 -15.75 -12.31 -4.64
N ALA A 329 -16.16 -11.98 -3.42
CA ALA A 329 -15.97 -10.64 -2.88
C ALA A 329 -14.50 -10.45 -2.49
N VAL A 330 -13.88 -9.35 -2.94
CA VAL A 330 -12.53 -8.95 -2.52
C VAL A 330 -12.66 -7.74 -1.60
N ILE A 331 -12.26 -7.89 -0.34
CA ILE A 331 -12.39 -6.88 0.71
C ILE A 331 -10.99 -6.47 1.14
N PHE A 332 -10.75 -5.16 1.25
CA PHE A 332 -9.42 -4.60 1.48
C PHE A 332 -9.26 -4.09 2.91
N ALA A 333 -8.27 -4.64 3.62
CA ALA A 333 -7.73 -4.11 4.86
C ALA A 333 -6.33 -3.55 4.60
N ASN A 334 -6.27 -2.35 4.02
CA ASN A 334 -5.05 -1.63 3.66
C ASN A 334 -4.82 -0.44 4.62
N GLY A 335 -3.68 -0.41 5.32
CA GLY A 335 -3.35 0.63 6.30
C GLY A 335 -3.49 0.20 7.77
N ALA A 336 -3.35 1.15 8.71
CA ALA A 336 -3.50 0.88 10.14
C ALA A 336 -4.98 0.66 10.51
N ILE A 337 -5.24 -0.22 11.48
CA ILE A 337 -6.62 -0.56 11.89
C ILE A 337 -7.08 0.38 13.01
N MET A 338 -8.18 1.09 12.76
CA MET A 338 -8.77 2.07 13.68
C MET A 338 -10.19 1.66 14.07
N ASP A 339 -10.63 2.04 15.26
CA ASP A 339 -12.05 1.96 15.64
C ASP A 339 -12.87 2.99 14.85
N GLY A 340 -14.13 2.65 14.56
CA GLY A 340 -15.01 3.48 13.72
C GLY A 340 -14.90 3.18 12.22
N GLU A 341 -15.25 4.18 11.41
CA GLU A 341 -15.33 4.11 9.96
C GLU A 341 -13.97 4.35 9.25
N GLU A 342 -13.91 4.00 7.96
CA GLU A 342 -12.73 4.12 7.09
C GLU A 342 -12.32 5.59 6.95
N THR A 343 -11.03 5.86 7.19
CA THR A 343 -10.42 7.19 6.98
C THR A 343 -9.28 7.05 5.96
N PRO A 344 -8.92 8.11 5.20
CA PRO A 344 -7.91 8.01 4.15
C PRO A 344 -6.60 7.38 4.65
N GLY A 345 -6.20 6.27 4.03
CA GLY A 345 -4.99 5.50 4.38
C GLY A 345 -5.11 4.55 5.58
N ASN A 346 -6.29 4.40 6.20
CA ASN A 346 -6.52 3.53 7.35
C ASN A 346 -7.75 2.61 7.16
N VAL A 347 -7.72 1.47 7.83
CA VAL A 347 -8.82 0.51 7.90
C VAL A 347 -9.77 0.90 9.03
N GLY A 348 -11.03 1.23 8.70
CA GLY A 348 -12.11 1.35 9.68
C GLY A 348 -12.65 -0.02 10.07
N GLY A 349 -12.71 -0.32 11.37
CA GLY A 349 -13.30 -1.56 11.89
C GLY A 349 -14.73 -1.77 11.41
N ASP A 350 -15.56 -0.73 11.51
CA ASP A 350 -17.00 -0.81 11.26
C ASP A 350 -17.28 -0.90 9.75
N THR A 351 -16.63 -0.07 8.92
CA THR A 351 -16.76 -0.13 7.45
C THR A 351 -16.35 -1.49 6.91
N THR A 352 -15.23 -2.03 7.38
CA THR A 352 -14.70 -3.31 6.91
C THR A 352 -15.62 -4.46 7.32
N ALA A 353 -16.10 -4.45 8.57
CA ALA A 353 -17.08 -5.42 9.04
C ALA A 353 -18.42 -5.33 8.28
N SER A 354 -18.87 -4.12 7.94
CA SER A 354 -20.05 -3.89 7.09
C SER A 354 -19.86 -4.49 5.69
N GLN A 355 -18.72 -4.24 5.02
CA GLN A 355 -18.39 -4.86 3.74
C GLN A 355 -18.37 -6.40 3.81
N ILE A 356 -17.85 -6.98 4.89
CA ILE A 356 -17.87 -8.44 5.12
C ILE A 356 -19.29 -8.94 5.34
N ARG A 357 -20.12 -8.19 6.07
CA ARG A 357 -21.53 -8.51 6.34
C ARG A 357 -22.37 -8.48 5.07
N ASP A 358 -22.15 -7.50 4.19
CA ASP A 358 -22.83 -7.43 2.89
C ASP A 358 -22.42 -8.61 2.00
N ALA A 359 -21.11 -8.89 1.91
CA ALA A 359 -20.59 -10.06 1.21
C ALA A 359 -21.07 -11.39 1.82
N ARG A 360 -21.38 -11.43 3.13
CA ARG A 360 -21.99 -12.57 3.82
C ARG A 360 -23.47 -12.75 3.48
N LEU A 361 -24.23 -11.66 3.32
CA LEU A 361 -25.68 -11.71 3.09
C LEU A 361 -26.06 -11.80 1.61
N ASP A 362 -25.25 -11.31 0.67
CA ASP A 362 -25.56 -11.40 -0.77
C ASP A 362 -25.51 -12.87 -1.27
N PRO A 363 -26.61 -13.47 -1.77
CA PRO A 363 -26.61 -14.83 -2.28
C PRO A 363 -25.75 -15.04 -3.55
N LYS A 364 -25.37 -13.97 -4.28
CA LYS A 364 -24.44 -14.06 -5.43
C LYS A 364 -23.01 -14.33 -5.00
N VAL A 365 -22.58 -13.77 -3.86
CA VAL A 365 -21.21 -13.94 -3.33
C VAL A 365 -21.03 -15.36 -2.80
N LYS A 366 -20.13 -16.13 -3.41
CA LYS A 366 -19.85 -17.53 -3.08
C LYS A 366 -18.65 -17.72 -2.16
N ALA A 367 -17.71 -16.78 -2.15
CA ALA A 367 -16.55 -16.77 -1.25
C ALA A 367 -16.07 -15.33 -1.01
N ILE A 368 -15.26 -15.15 0.04
CA ILE A 368 -14.65 -13.87 0.42
C ILE A 368 -13.12 -14.01 0.40
N VAL A 369 -12.43 -13.08 -0.26
CA VAL A 369 -10.99 -12.87 -0.16
C VAL A 369 -10.75 -11.60 0.63
N LEU A 370 -10.14 -11.71 1.80
CA LEU A 370 -9.63 -10.57 2.56
C LEU A 370 -8.20 -10.28 2.08
N ARG A 371 -8.00 -9.14 1.40
CA ARG A 371 -6.69 -8.62 1.02
C ARG A 371 -6.17 -7.74 2.16
N VAL A 372 -5.06 -8.14 2.78
CA VAL A 372 -4.48 -7.47 3.95
C VAL A 372 -3.10 -6.93 3.62
N ASN A 373 -2.90 -5.63 3.85
CA ASN A 373 -1.60 -4.97 3.93
C ASN A 373 -1.66 -3.98 5.11
N SER A 374 -1.32 -4.47 6.30
CA SER A 374 -1.57 -3.74 7.54
C SER A 374 -0.52 -4.02 8.63
N PRO A 375 -0.01 -2.98 9.32
CA PRO A 375 0.81 -3.15 10.52
C PRO A 375 -0.02 -3.60 11.75
N GLY A 376 -1.34 -3.67 11.64
CA GLY A 376 -2.28 -3.83 12.77
C GLY A 376 -2.80 -2.49 13.27
N GLY A 377 -3.23 -2.43 14.53
CA GLY A 377 -3.83 -1.25 15.13
C GLY A 377 -4.70 -1.61 16.33
N SER A 378 -5.90 -1.03 16.42
CA SER A 378 -6.85 -1.30 17.52
C SER A 378 -7.25 -2.78 17.60
N VAL A 379 -7.21 -3.31 18.81
CA VAL A 379 -7.63 -4.69 19.12
C VAL A 379 -9.15 -4.84 19.00
N ASN A 380 -9.92 -3.80 19.33
CA ASN A 380 -11.38 -3.83 19.30
C ASN A 380 -11.89 -3.87 17.85
N ALA A 381 -11.50 -2.91 17.02
CA ALA A 381 -11.73 -2.93 15.57
C ALA A 381 -11.27 -4.24 14.89
N SER A 382 -10.12 -4.78 15.29
CA SER A 382 -9.63 -6.08 14.78
C SER A 382 -10.57 -7.24 15.14
N GLU A 383 -11.16 -7.24 16.34
CA GLU A 383 -12.10 -8.25 16.79
C GLU A 383 -13.48 -8.11 16.11
N VAL A 384 -13.94 -6.87 15.86
CA VAL A 384 -15.16 -6.58 15.07
C VAL A 384 -15.04 -7.15 13.66
N ILE A 385 -13.93 -6.89 12.95
CA ILE A 385 -13.62 -7.48 11.64
C ILE A 385 -13.57 -9.02 11.73
N ARG A 386 -12.88 -9.57 12.74
CA ARG A 386 -12.74 -11.02 12.94
C ARG A 386 -14.08 -11.71 13.19
N ALA A 387 -15.00 -11.07 13.91
CA ALA A 387 -16.32 -11.60 14.21
C ALA A 387 -17.16 -11.76 12.93
N GLU A 388 -17.20 -10.75 12.05
CA GLU A 388 -17.93 -10.85 10.79
C GLU A 388 -17.30 -11.86 9.80
N LEU A 389 -15.96 -11.98 9.75
CA LEU A 389 -15.30 -13.04 8.96
C LEU A 389 -15.67 -14.44 9.47
N ALA A 390 -15.74 -14.63 10.79
CA ALA A 390 -16.17 -15.88 11.40
C ALA A 390 -17.66 -16.16 11.12
N ALA A 391 -18.52 -15.14 11.15
CA ALA A 391 -19.92 -15.25 10.78
C ALA A 391 -20.10 -15.62 9.29
N ALA A 392 -19.30 -15.07 8.39
CA ALA A 392 -19.34 -15.40 6.96
C ALA A 392 -18.95 -16.86 6.71
N ARG A 393 -17.91 -17.33 7.42
CA ARG A 393 -17.49 -18.73 7.38
C ARG A 393 -18.53 -19.68 7.98
N ALA A 394 -19.18 -19.29 9.08
CA ALA A 394 -20.26 -20.06 9.69
C ALA A 394 -21.52 -20.12 8.80
N ALA A 395 -21.79 -19.07 8.03
CA ALA A 395 -22.82 -19.03 6.98
C ALA A 395 -22.45 -19.83 5.70
N GLY A 396 -21.38 -20.62 5.73
CA GLY A 396 -20.99 -21.52 4.64
C GLY A 396 -20.14 -20.89 3.54
N LYS A 397 -19.76 -19.61 3.63
CA LYS A 397 -18.92 -18.96 2.62
C LYS A 397 -17.42 -19.13 2.94
N PRO A 398 -16.61 -19.72 2.06
CA PRO A 398 -15.17 -19.81 2.27
C PRO A 398 -14.53 -18.42 2.40
N VAL A 399 -13.63 -18.27 3.38
CA VAL A 399 -12.85 -17.05 3.61
C VAL A 399 -11.38 -17.37 3.38
N VAL A 400 -10.74 -16.64 2.46
CA VAL A 400 -9.32 -16.76 2.11
C VAL A 400 -8.61 -15.45 2.43
N VAL A 401 -7.42 -15.51 3.03
CA VAL A 401 -6.60 -14.32 3.30
C VAL A 401 -5.47 -14.23 2.29
N SER A 402 -5.36 -13.08 1.62
CA SER A 402 -4.26 -12.70 0.74
C SER A 402 -3.45 -11.60 1.42
N MET A 403 -2.19 -11.86 1.74
CA MET A 403 -1.32 -10.85 2.38
C MET A 403 -0.46 -10.14 1.33
N GLY A 404 -0.23 -8.84 1.52
CA GLY A 404 0.62 -7.94 0.73
C GLY A 404 1.42 -7.07 1.67
N GLY A 405 2.69 -6.77 1.36
CA GLY A 405 3.57 -6.04 2.28
C GLY A 405 3.63 -6.61 3.70
N TYR A 406 2.85 -6.00 4.61
CA TYR A 406 2.83 -6.26 6.05
C TYR A 406 1.61 -7.10 6.51
N GLY A 407 1.89 -8.11 7.34
CA GLY A 407 0.89 -9.01 7.95
C GLY A 407 0.91 -8.95 9.48
N GLY A 408 0.77 -7.76 10.08
CA GLY A 408 0.71 -7.59 11.54
C GLY A 408 -0.46 -8.36 12.18
N LEU A 409 -1.54 -8.57 11.44
CA LEU A 409 -2.75 -9.27 11.88
C LEU A 409 -2.65 -10.80 11.87
N ARG A 410 -1.56 -11.38 11.35
CA ARG A 410 -1.46 -12.80 11.00
C ARG A 410 -1.99 -13.75 12.08
N ARG A 411 -1.59 -13.59 13.35
CA ARG A 411 -2.02 -14.52 14.42
C ARG A 411 -3.50 -14.42 14.80
N LEU A 412 -4.14 -13.27 14.56
CA LEU A 412 -5.58 -13.06 14.84
C LEU A 412 -6.45 -13.68 13.73
N LEU A 413 -5.91 -13.73 12.51
CA LEU A 413 -6.48 -14.47 11.36
C LEU A 413 -6.17 -15.98 11.45
N ASP A 414 -4.92 -16.36 11.78
CA ASP A 414 -4.41 -17.75 11.91
C ASP A 414 -5.33 -18.63 12.76
N LEU A 415 -5.89 -18.08 13.85
CA LEU A 415 -6.71 -18.82 14.80
C LEU A 415 -8.07 -19.27 14.22
N TYR A 416 -8.59 -18.62 13.18
CA TYR A 416 -9.98 -18.82 12.73
C TYR A 416 -10.23 -18.86 11.21
N ALA A 417 -9.32 -18.34 10.37
CA ALA A 417 -9.36 -18.57 8.92
C ALA A 417 -8.71 -19.92 8.60
N GLY A 418 -9.55 -20.94 8.39
CA GLY A 418 -9.12 -22.32 8.22
C GLY A 418 -8.57 -22.61 6.82
N LYS A 419 -7.31 -23.05 6.76
CA LYS A 419 -6.66 -23.76 5.62
C LYS A 419 -6.92 -23.19 4.21
N LEU A 420 -6.33 -22.04 3.90
CA LEU A 420 -5.55 -21.84 2.66
C LEU A 420 -4.88 -20.45 2.70
N TYR A 421 -3.68 -20.40 3.28
CA TYR A 421 -2.83 -19.20 3.25
C TYR A 421 -1.90 -19.26 2.06
N ARG A 422 -1.82 -18.16 1.30
CA ARG A 422 -0.82 -17.98 0.23
C ARG A 422 0.01 -16.73 0.45
N GLY A 423 0.72 -16.70 1.58
CA GLY A 423 1.79 -15.74 1.79
C GLY A 423 2.92 -15.97 0.79
N GLN A 424 3.42 -14.89 0.19
CA GLN A 424 4.71 -14.86 -0.50
C GLN A 424 5.85 -15.04 0.54
N PRO A 425 7.04 -15.55 0.18
CA PRO A 425 8.19 -15.64 1.10
C PRO A 425 8.79 -14.29 1.57
N GLN A 426 8.11 -13.17 1.29
CA GLN A 426 8.61 -11.79 1.38
C GLN A 426 7.69 -10.89 2.23
N HIS A 427 6.88 -11.48 3.12
CA HIS A 427 6.03 -10.72 4.05
C HIS A 427 6.69 -10.51 5.41
N ALA A 428 6.49 -9.32 5.98
CA ALA A 428 6.75 -9.05 7.39
C ALA A 428 5.52 -9.44 8.23
N ASP A 429 5.55 -10.65 8.77
CA ASP A 429 4.40 -11.40 9.28
C ASP A 429 4.54 -11.71 10.80
N GLY A 430 3.44 -11.60 11.58
CA GLY A 430 3.34 -12.27 12.90
C GLY A 430 3.33 -11.41 14.18
N PHE A 431 3.18 -10.09 14.11
CA PHE A 431 3.31 -9.18 15.27
C PHE A 431 2.05 -9.00 16.16
N ASN A 432 1.49 -10.06 16.78
CA ASN A 432 0.33 -9.93 17.69
C ASN A 432 0.40 -10.74 18.99
N TRP A 433 0.16 -10.07 20.14
CA TRP A 433 0.45 -10.58 21.49
C TRP A 433 -0.58 -10.27 22.60
N HIS A 434 -1.76 -9.69 22.31
CA HIS A 434 -2.69 -9.25 23.37
C HIS A 434 -3.78 -10.26 23.81
N LEU A 435 -3.87 -11.45 23.20
CA LEU A 435 -4.84 -12.48 23.59
C LEU A 435 -4.15 -13.82 23.88
N ARG A 436 -4.28 -14.31 25.13
CA ARG A 436 -3.74 -15.60 25.57
C ARG A 436 -4.88 -16.54 25.97
N ARG A 437 -5.05 -17.65 25.24
CA ARG A 437 -5.52 -18.92 25.82
C ARG A 437 -4.37 -19.92 25.81
N HIS A 438 -4.24 -20.66 26.90
CA HIS A 438 -3.21 -21.68 27.06
C HIS A 438 -3.49 -22.88 26.14
N GLN A 439 -2.62 -23.12 25.16
CA GLN A 439 -2.28 -24.48 24.71
C GLN A 439 -0.82 -24.51 24.22
N TYR A 440 0.03 -25.23 24.95
CA TYR A 440 1.26 -25.82 24.41
C TYR A 440 1.32 -27.27 24.88
N GLY A 441 1.07 -28.20 23.96
CA GLY A 441 1.22 -29.62 24.22
C GLY A 441 2.69 -30.03 24.16
N ARG A 442 3.29 -30.30 25.32
CA ARG A 442 4.43 -31.23 25.45
C ARG A 442 4.18 -32.15 26.65
N LYS A 443 4.26 -33.45 26.41
CA LYS A 443 4.09 -34.49 27.44
C LYS A 443 5.33 -34.50 28.34
N GLN A 444 5.14 -34.37 29.65
CA GLN A 444 6.05 -34.83 30.71
C GLN A 444 5.19 -35.36 31.88
N PRO A 445 5.76 -36.21 32.76
CA PRO A 445 4.98 -37.23 33.46
C PRO A 445 4.05 -36.71 34.56
N VAL A 446 3.05 -37.53 34.87
CA VAL A 446 2.07 -37.29 35.93
C VAL A 446 2.77 -37.22 37.28
N VAL A 447 2.63 -36.07 37.96
CA VAL A 447 2.97 -35.91 39.38
C VAL A 447 1.66 -35.88 40.16
N ASP A 448 1.58 -36.69 41.21
CA ASP A 448 0.39 -36.83 42.07
C ASP A 448 0.05 -35.52 42.79
N TRP A 449 -1.21 -35.09 42.68
CA TRP A 449 -1.73 -33.84 43.23
C TRP A 449 -2.13 -33.89 44.71
N ARG A 450 -1.88 -35.00 45.43
CA ARG A 450 -2.28 -35.15 46.84
C ARG A 450 -1.31 -34.60 47.90
N THR A 451 -0.14 -34.07 47.54
CA THR A 451 0.93 -33.78 48.53
C THR A 451 1.46 -32.34 48.56
N GLN A 452 0.67 -31.33 48.15
CA GLN A 452 1.05 -29.90 48.33
C GLN A 452 -0.01 -28.97 48.99
N ARG A 453 -1.07 -29.52 49.63
CA ARG A 453 -1.87 -28.73 50.60
C ARG A 453 -1.22 -28.71 51.99
N ARG A 454 -0.04 -28.09 52.13
CA ARG A 454 0.60 -27.66 53.40
C ARG A 454 1.89 -26.89 53.12
N ARG A 455 1.78 -25.60 52.71
CA ARG A 455 2.81 -24.53 52.79
C ARG A 455 2.31 -23.22 52.14
N PHE A 456 1.20 -22.70 52.63
CA PHE A 456 0.78 -21.30 52.43
C PHE A 456 0.03 -20.80 53.67
N HIS A 457 0.76 -20.78 54.78
CA HIS A 457 0.50 -20.03 56.01
C HIS A 457 1.87 -19.52 56.48
N LEU A 458 1.90 -18.33 57.10
CA LEU A 458 3.09 -17.52 57.43
C LEU A 458 3.71 -16.75 56.25
N ALA A 459 3.15 -15.57 55.95
CA ALA A 459 3.89 -14.33 55.64
C ALA A 459 2.92 -13.13 55.37
N ALA A 460 1.94 -12.91 56.24
CA ALA A 460 1.15 -11.67 56.27
C ALA A 460 0.73 -11.40 57.72
N GLY A 461 1.32 -10.39 58.35
CA GLY A 461 1.05 -10.04 59.75
C GLY A 461 1.68 -8.69 60.11
N GLY A 462 0.87 -7.79 60.67
CA GLY A 462 1.21 -6.40 60.99
C GLY A 462 0.88 -5.43 59.85
N TYR A 463 0.10 -4.37 60.03
CA TYR A 463 -0.53 -3.83 61.26
C TYR A 463 -1.87 -3.11 60.93
N PHE A 464 -2.66 -2.86 61.98
CA PHE A 464 -3.94 -2.10 62.13
C PHE A 464 -4.11 -0.87 61.20
N ASP A 465 -5.32 -0.39 60.84
CA ASP A 465 -6.60 -0.16 61.57
C ASP A 465 -7.79 -0.10 60.56
N ASP A 466 -9.12 -0.13 60.86
CA ASP A 466 -9.96 -0.31 62.08
C ASP A 466 -11.39 -0.83 61.66
N GLN A 467 -12.44 -0.57 62.46
CA GLN A 467 -13.80 -1.15 62.51
C GLN A 467 -14.85 -0.75 61.44
N SER A 468 -15.64 -1.75 61.00
CA SER A 468 -17.11 -1.90 61.25
C SER A 468 -17.63 -3.18 60.55
N ALA A 469 -18.17 -4.20 61.24
CA ALA A 469 -19.54 -4.33 61.77
C ALA A 469 -20.64 -4.36 60.67
N VAL A 470 -21.63 -5.28 60.63
CA VAL A 470 -21.97 -6.43 61.51
C VAL A 470 -22.98 -7.39 60.78
N THR A 471 -22.81 -8.71 60.97
CA THR A 471 -23.76 -9.88 60.86
C THR A 471 -24.88 -10.03 59.80
N GLY A 472 -25.09 -11.28 59.34
CA GLY A 472 -26.38 -11.81 58.85
C GLY A 472 -26.22 -12.95 57.81
N SER A 473 -26.11 -14.22 58.22
CA SER A 473 -27.21 -15.21 58.28
C SER A 473 -27.88 -15.48 56.91
N ALA A 474 -27.82 -16.62 56.20
CA ALA A 474 -27.66 -18.07 56.44
C ALA A 474 -28.83 -18.82 55.76
N ALA A 475 -28.65 -20.14 55.49
CA ALA A 475 -29.62 -21.11 54.94
C ALA A 475 -30.00 -21.00 53.45
N ASP A 476 -30.29 -22.09 52.70
CA ASP A 476 -29.83 -23.50 52.75
C ASP A 476 -30.27 -24.24 51.45
N ASP A 477 -29.89 -25.53 51.31
CA ASP A 477 -30.38 -26.55 50.35
C ASP A 477 -30.03 -26.37 48.84
N ALA A 478 -29.34 -27.32 48.17
CA ALA A 478 -29.73 -28.71 47.79
C ALA A 478 -30.75 -28.73 46.62
N THR A 479 -30.67 -29.56 45.57
CA THR A 479 -29.93 -30.82 45.32
C THR A 479 -29.80 -31.09 43.80
N GLN A 480 -28.88 -32.00 43.38
CA GLN A 480 -28.91 -32.92 42.21
C GLN A 480 -29.73 -32.55 40.93
N TYR A 481 -29.21 -32.63 39.70
CA TYR A 481 -28.27 -33.61 39.10
C TYR A 481 -27.26 -32.97 38.14
#